data_AF-A0A920JP42-F1
#
_entry.id   AF-A0A920JP42-F1
#
_cell.length_a   1.000
_cell.length_b   1.000
_cell.length_c   1.000
_cell.angle_alpha   90.00
_cell.angle_beta   90.00
_cell.angle_gamma   90.00
#
_symmetry.space_group_name_H-M   'P 1'
#
loop_
_entity.id
_entity.type
_entity.pdbx_description
1 polymer ?
#
loop_
_entity_poly.entity_id
_entity_poly.type
_entity_poly.pdbx_seq_one_letter_code
_entity_poly.pdbx_strand_id
1 'polypeptide(L)'
;MDNDFYLEKFGLMAKYKIPSTANNMLGIPGEYEEDFFETIKLNKQIRALDPELTSFDVSFMAPYMGTVIHNIALDMNLIEPHKNQGLRE
;
A
#
# COMPACT_ATOMS: atom_id res chain seq x y z
N MET A 1 13.69 -0.46 6.68
CA MET A 1 12.60 0.42 7.13
C MET A 1 11.56 -0.47 7.75
N ASP A 2 11.08 -0.13 8.94
CA ASP A 2 10.13 -0.90 9.74
C ASP A 2 8.97 0.00 10.18
N ASN A 3 8.01 -0.58 10.90
CA ASN A 3 6.81 0.13 11.35
C ASN A 3 7.12 1.28 12.32
N ASP A 4 8.15 1.15 13.15
CA ASP A 4 8.57 2.18 14.09
C ASP A 4 9.09 3.42 13.36
N PHE A 5 9.87 3.22 12.28
CA PHE A 5 10.29 4.31 11.41
C PHE A 5 9.10 5.09 10.85
N TYR A 6 8.06 4.41 10.33
CA TYR A 6 6.89 5.08 9.79
C TYR A 6 6.12 5.84 10.88
N LEU A 7 5.88 5.21 12.03
CA LEU A 7 5.18 5.83 13.15
C LEU A 7 5.89 7.11 13.63
N GLU A 8 7.22 7.09 13.70
CA GLU A 8 8.03 8.28 14.03
C GLU A 8 7.82 9.42 13.03
N LYS A 9 7.78 9.12 11.72
CA LYS A 9 7.61 10.15 10.68
C LYS A 9 6.19 10.72 10.66
N PHE A 10 5.17 9.90 10.86
CA PHE A 10 3.80 10.39 11.06
C PHE A 10 3.70 11.25 12.32
N GLY A 11 4.37 10.86 13.41
CA GLY A 11 4.46 11.65 14.64
C GLY A 11 5.09 13.03 14.42
N LEU A 12 6.13 13.11 13.58
CA LEU A 12 6.75 14.37 13.20
C LEU A 12 5.78 15.28 12.43
N MET A 13 5.04 14.74 11.46
CA MET A 13 4.05 15.50 10.69
C MET A 13 2.92 16.02 11.59
N ALA A 14 2.39 15.18 12.48
CA ALA A 14 1.37 15.57 13.46
C ALA A 14 1.86 16.68 14.39
N LYS A 15 3.11 16.57 14.92
CA LYS A 15 3.74 17.59 15.76
C LYS A 15 3.78 18.97 15.11
N TYR A 16 4.00 19.03 13.80
CA TYR A 16 4.03 20.28 13.03
C TYR A 16 2.70 20.64 12.36
N LYS A 17 1.62 19.94 12.71
CA LYS A 17 0.25 20.16 12.20
C LYS A 17 0.13 20.01 10.68
N ILE A 18 0.90 19.09 10.10
CA ILE A 18 0.84 18.78 8.66
C ILE A 18 -0.13 17.61 8.47
N PRO A 19 -1.23 17.81 7.72
CA PRO A 19 -2.13 16.71 7.39
C PRO A 19 -1.41 15.64 6.56
N SER A 20 -1.65 14.38 6.87
CA SER A 20 -1.00 13.24 6.22
C SER A 20 -1.97 12.07 6.03
N THR A 21 -1.71 11.29 4.99
CA THR A 21 -2.49 10.09 4.65
C THR A 21 -1.53 8.92 4.48
N ALA A 22 -1.75 7.84 5.23
CA ALA A 22 -1.09 6.57 4.97
C ALA A 22 -1.71 5.92 3.73
N ASN A 23 -0.93 5.78 2.65
CA ASN A 23 -1.35 5.05 1.47
C ASN A 23 -1.02 3.57 1.65
N ASN A 24 -2.04 2.74 1.81
CA ASN A 24 -1.88 1.31 1.98
C ASN A 24 -2.26 0.62 0.66
N MET A 25 -1.38 -0.26 0.19
CA MET A 25 -1.63 -1.08 -0.99
C MET A 25 -1.61 -2.54 -0.57
N LEU A 26 -2.72 -3.23 -0.80
CA LEU A 26 -2.93 -4.62 -0.42
C LEU A 26 -2.86 -5.54 -1.65
N GLY A 27 -2.47 -6.78 -1.44
CA GLY A 27 -2.31 -7.79 -2.48
C GLY A 27 -0.99 -7.66 -3.24
N ILE A 28 0.07 -7.15 -2.60
CA ILE A 28 1.39 -7.12 -3.22
C ILE A 28 1.89 -8.57 -3.37
N PRO A 29 2.54 -8.96 -4.49
CA PRO A 29 3.06 -10.32 -4.65
C PRO A 29 3.99 -10.71 -3.49
N GLY A 30 3.64 -11.78 -2.79
CA GLY A 30 4.36 -12.26 -1.60
C GLY A 30 3.81 -11.77 -0.26
N GLU A 31 2.75 -10.96 -0.24
CA GLU A 31 2.00 -10.59 0.96
C GLU A 31 1.10 -11.75 1.42
N TYR A 32 1.04 -11.96 2.74
CA TYR A 32 0.19 -12.95 3.40
C TYR A 32 -0.94 -12.28 4.18
N GLU A 33 -1.93 -13.06 4.60
CA GLU A 33 -3.09 -12.54 5.34
C GLU A 33 -2.68 -11.86 6.66
N GLU A 34 -1.63 -12.37 7.31
CA GLU A 34 -1.08 -11.80 8.55
C GLU A 34 -0.53 -10.39 8.36
N ASP A 35 0.06 -10.10 7.20
CA ASP A 35 0.66 -8.79 6.87
C ASP A 35 -0.42 -7.70 6.78
N PHE A 36 -1.62 -8.06 6.33
CA PHE A 36 -2.78 -7.18 6.33
C PHE A 36 -3.15 -6.74 7.75
N PHE A 37 -3.11 -7.65 8.72
CA PHE A 37 -3.42 -7.31 10.11
C PHE A 37 -2.34 -6.40 10.74
N GLU A 38 -1.07 -6.58 10.38
CA GLU A 38 0.00 -5.67 10.79
C GLU A 38 -0.19 -4.26 10.20
N THR A 39 -0.63 -4.18 8.93
CA THR A 39 -1.02 -2.90 8.31
C THR A 39 -2.17 -2.22 9.06
N ILE A 40 -3.20 -2.97 9.49
CA ILE A 40 -4.27 -2.42 10.32
C ILE A 40 -3.74 -1.91 11.67
N LYS A 41 -2.87 -2.66 12.34
CA LYS A 41 -2.29 -2.24 13.62
C LYS A 41 -1.52 -0.93 13.48
N LEU A 42 -0.66 -0.82 12.47
CA LEU A 42 0.09 0.40 12.20
C LEU A 42 -0.84 1.58 11.91
N ASN A 43 -1.84 1.42 11.05
CA ASN A 43 -2.80 2.48 10.74
C ASN A 43 -3.56 2.96 11.97
N LYS A 44 -3.93 2.05 12.90
CA LYS A 44 -4.54 2.42 14.18
C LYS A 44 -3.60 3.25 15.05
N GLN A 45 -2.32 2.89 15.11
CA GLN A 45 -1.31 3.66 15.84
C GLN A 45 -1.11 5.05 15.24
N ILE A 46 -1.00 5.14 13.92
CA ILE A 46 -0.88 6.43 13.20
C ILE A 46 -2.12 7.30 13.46
N ARG A 47 -3.32 6.73 13.33
CA ARG A 47 -4.59 7.43 13.58
C ARG A 47 -4.70 7.97 15.01
N ALA A 48 -4.10 7.27 15.97
CA ALA A 48 -4.09 7.68 17.37
C ALA A 48 -3.16 8.86 17.66
N LEU A 49 -2.25 9.22 16.75
CA LEU A 49 -1.39 10.39 16.91
C LEU A 49 -2.20 11.70 16.88
N ASP A 50 -3.07 11.85 15.88
CA ASP A 50 -4.00 12.98 15.76
C ASP A 50 -5.13 12.64 14.76
N PRO A 51 -6.38 12.43 15.23
CA PRO A 51 -7.53 12.11 14.38
C PRO A 51 -8.00 13.23 13.42
N GLU A 52 -7.49 14.45 13.50
CA GLU A 52 -7.85 15.49 12.52
C GLU A 52 -6.77 15.63 11.44
N LEU A 53 -5.54 15.20 11.74
CA LEU A 53 -4.39 15.35 10.84
C LEU A 53 -3.94 14.06 10.16
N THR A 54 -4.34 12.89 10.66
CA THR A 54 -3.89 11.61 10.11
C THR A 54 -5.05 10.84 9.51
N SER A 55 -4.90 10.36 8.28
CA SER A 55 -5.91 9.53 7.59
C SER A 55 -5.24 8.34 6.93
N PHE A 56 -6.03 7.44 6.36
CA PHE A 56 -5.54 6.30 5.60
C PHE A 56 -6.39 6.10 4.34
N ASP A 57 -5.72 5.65 3.29
CA ASP A 57 -6.33 5.18 2.06
C ASP A 57 -5.92 3.72 1.85
N VAL A 58 -6.81 2.94 1.25
CA VAL A 58 -6.58 1.51 0.99
C VAL A 58 -6.92 1.23 -0.46
N SER A 59 -5.92 0.70 -1.17
CA SER A 59 -6.04 0.30 -2.57
C SER A 59 -5.62 -1.16 -2.73
N PHE A 60 -6.17 -1.83 -3.75
CA PHE A 60 -5.66 -3.13 -4.18
C PHE A 60 -4.57 -2.93 -5.22
N MET A 61 -3.50 -3.71 -5.11
CA MET A 61 -2.42 -3.72 -6.09
C MET A 61 -2.95 -4.20 -7.43
N ALA A 62 -2.80 -3.35 -8.45
CA ALA A 62 -3.10 -3.68 -9.82
C ALA A 62 -1.78 -3.78 -10.61
N PRO A 63 -1.43 -4.96 -11.15
CA PRO A 63 -0.18 -5.15 -11.89
C PRO A 63 -0.29 -4.59 -13.31
N TYR A 64 -0.14 -3.28 -13.46
CA TYR A 64 -0.24 -2.59 -14.74
C TYR A 64 0.87 -3.02 -15.72
N MET A 65 0.51 -3.31 -16.97
CA MET A 65 1.46 -3.67 -18.02
C MET A 65 2.58 -2.63 -18.16
N GLY A 66 3.82 -3.10 -18.32
CA GLY A 66 5.01 -2.25 -18.43
C GLY A 66 5.66 -1.86 -17.10
N THR A 67 5.07 -2.24 -15.97
CA THR A 67 5.69 -2.07 -14.64
C THR A 67 6.49 -3.31 -14.23
N VAL A 68 7.45 -3.13 -13.32
CA VAL A 68 8.20 -4.25 -12.73
C VAL A 68 7.27 -5.21 -11.98
N ILE A 69 6.25 -4.68 -11.30
CA ILE A 69 5.30 -5.50 -10.53
C ILE A 69 4.47 -6.42 -11.42
N HIS A 70 4.20 -6.03 -12.67
CA HIS A 70 3.53 -6.89 -13.65
C HIS A 70 4.38 -8.09 -14.02
N ASN A 71 5.68 -7.89 -14.26
CA ASN A 71 6.60 -8.99 -14.55
C ASN A 71 6.70 -9.94 -13.37
N ILE A 72 6.82 -9.41 -12.14
CA ILE A 72 6.84 -10.23 -10.92
C ILE A 72 5.56 -11.06 -10.79
N ALA A 73 4.39 -10.44 -10.99
CA ALA A 73 3.11 -11.13 -10.91
C ALA A 73 2.96 -12.22 -11.98
N LEU A 74 3.48 -12.02 -13.20
CA LEU A 74 3.53 -13.05 -14.26
C LEU A 74 4.47 -14.19 -13.90
N ASP A 75 5.70 -13.88 -13.46
CA ASP A 75 6.73 -14.87 -13.11
C ASP A 75 6.26 -15.77 -11.94
N MET A 76 5.48 -15.19 -11.02
CA MET A 76 4.85 -15.90 -9.90
C MET A 76 3.53 -16.61 -10.27
N ASN A 77 3.07 -16.51 -11.53
CA ASN A 77 1.78 -17.04 -12.01
C ASN A 77 0.56 -16.52 -11.21
N LEU A 78 0.61 -15.27 -10.74
CA LEU A 78 -0.49 -14.61 -10.02
C LEU A 78 -1.50 -13.95 -10.94
N ILE A 79 -1.12 -13.68 -12.20
CA ILE A 79 -1.98 -13.10 -13.23
C ILE A 79 -1.78 -13.81 -14.57
N GLU A 80 -2.80 -13.76 -15.42
CA GLU A 80 -2.73 -14.26 -16.79
C GLU A 80 -2.18 -13.19 -17.75
N PRO A 81 -1.30 -13.56 -18.70
CA PRO A 81 -0.84 -12.62 -19.70
C PRO A 81 -1.99 -12.18 -20.61
N HIS A 82 -2.16 -10.87 -20.79
CA HIS A 82 -3.14 -10.32 -21.71
C HIS A 82 -2.80 -10.73 -23.15
N LYS A 83 -3.65 -11.56 -23.76
CA LYS A 83 -3.46 -12.06 -25.14
C LYS A 83 -3.89 -11.07 -26.23
N ASN A 84 -4.80 -10.15 -25.90
CA ASN A 84 -5.32 -9.14 -26.82
C ASN A 84 -5.09 -7.74 -26.24
N GLN A 85 -4.48 -6.84 -27.03
CA GLN A 85 -4.17 -5.48 -26.58
C GLN A 85 -5.40 -4.56 -26.43
N GLY A 86 -6.62 -5.07 -26.64
CA GLY A 86 -7.85 -4.28 -26.52
C GLY A 86 -7.96 -3.08 -27.47
N LEU A 87 -6.96 -2.91 -28.35
CA LEU A 87 -7.00 -1.98 -29.47
C LEU A 87 -8.05 -2.51 -30.43
N ARG A 88 -9.15 -1.77 -30.57
CA ARG A 88 -10.06 -1.99 -31.69
C ARG A 88 -9.27 -1.68 -32.96
N GLU A 89 -9.20 -2.66 -33.87
CA GLU A 89 -8.73 -2.46 -35.25
C GLU A 89 -9.56 -1.37 -35.95
#